data_AF-A0T1B9-F1
#
_entry.id   AF-A0T1B9-F1
#
_cell.length_a   1.000
_cell.length_b   1.000
_cell.length_c   1.000
_cell.angle_alpha   90.00
_cell.angle_beta   90.00
_cell.angle_gamma   90.00
#
_symmetry.space_group_name_H-M   'P 1'
#
loop_
_entity.id
_entity.type
_entity.pdbx_description
1 polymer ?
#
loop_
_entity_poly.entity_id
_entity_poly.type
_entity_poly.pdbx_seq_one_letter_code
_entity_poly.pdbx_strand_id
1 'polypeptide(L)'
;VTGTLKTYAPRAKKIHIEIDPSEIHKNVFVDVPLVGDVKTVVSDLIPLVDEYDHDDWKEEINSWKADADIRSIMNWEEDGKLYVAHLIADIWKATDGNAIVTTDVG
;
A
#
# COMPACT_ATOMS: atom_id res chain seq x y z
N VAL A 1 -6.22 7.83 -2.02
CA VAL A 1 -6.90 9.01 -1.41
C VAL A 1 -6.75 8.91 0.10
N THR A 2 -6.31 9.97 0.79
CA THR A 2 -5.98 9.98 2.24
C THR A 2 -7.18 9.95 3.19
N GLY A 3 -8.41 9.88 2.66
CA GLY A 3 -9.62 10.11 3.45
C GLY A 3 -9.60 11.51 4.09
N THR A 4 -10.13 11.62 5.31
CA THR A 4 -10.15 12.89 6.06
C THR A 4 -8.77 13.24 6.61
N LEU A 5 -8.20 14.37 6.19
CA LEU A 5 -6.86 14.81 6.60
C LEU A 5 -6.69 14.93 8.13
N LYS A 6 -7.73 15.36 8.86
CA LYS A 6 -7.70 15.47 10.33
C LYS A 6 -7.45 14.15 11.04
N THR A 7 -7.84 13.03 10.42
CA THR A 7 -7.70 11.68 10.97
C THR A 7 -6.62 10.87 10.26
N TYR A 8 -5.88 11.48 9.33
CA TYR A 8 -4.86 10.80 8.56
C TYR A 8 -3.55 10.72 9.34
N ALA A 9 -3.12 9.49 9.64
CA ALA A 9 -1.87 9.20 10.36
C ALA A 9 -1.61 10.12 11.57
N PRO A 10 -2.57 10.21 12.52
CA PRO A 10 -2.56 11.22 13.59
C PRO A 10 -1.42 11.03 14.58
N ARG A 11 -0.86 9.82 14.67
CA ARG A 11 0.22 9.45 15.60
C ARG A 11 1.56 9.18 14.92
N ALA A 12 1.67 9.46 13.61
CA ALA A 12 2.86 9.12 12.83
C ALA A 12 3.79 10.33 12.65
N LYS A 13 5.10 10.06 12.74
CA LYS A 13 6.16 10.89 12.14
C LYS A 13 6.25 10.58 10.64
N LYS A 14 6.39 11.62 9.83
CA LYS A 14 6.20 11.53 8.37
C LYS A 14 7.49 11.93 7.65
N ILE A 15 8.09 10.97 6.96
CA ILE A 15 9.19 11.18 6.02
C ILE A 15 8.59 11.09 4.61
N HIS A 16 8.83 12.08 3.76
CA HIS A 16 8.27 12.13 2.41
C HIS A 16 9.38 12.32 1.38
N ILE A 17 9.55 11.32 0.52
CA ILE A 17 10.51 11.31 -0.58
C ILE A 17 9.74 11.60 -1.86
N GLU A 18 10.07 12.70 -2.53
CA GLU A 18 9.33 13.18 -3.70
C GLU A 18 10.27 13.89 -4.67
N ILE A 19 10.10 13.66 -5.97
CA ILE A 19 10.94 14.27 -7.01
C ILE A 19 10.46 15.68 -7.37
N ASP A 20 9.16 15.95 -7.26
CA ASP A 20 8.56 17.27 -7.48
C ASP A 20 8.44 18.08 -6.18
N PRO A 21 9.23 19.16 -5.98
CA PRO A 21 9.15 19.99 -4.78
C PRO A 21 7.76 20.56 -4.49
N SER A 22 6.90 20.72 -5.49
CA SER A 22 5.56 21.30 -5.32
C SER A 22 4.57 20.35 -4.62
N GLU A 23 4.86 19.05 -4.57
CA GLU A 23 4.03 18.07 -3.86
C GLU A 23 4.40 17.95 -2.37
N ILE A 24 5.55 18.49 -1.96
CA ILE A 24 5.95 18.57 -0.55
C ILE A 24 5.01 19.52 0.22
N HIS A 25 4.51 19.08 1.39
CA HIS A 25 3.54 19.80 2.23
C HIS A 25 2.19 20.16 1.58
N LYS A 26 1.92 19.71 0.35
CA LYS A 26 0.73 20.12 -0.41
C LYS A 26 -0.59 19.78 0.29
N ASN A 27 -0.71 18.56 0.82
CA ASN A 27 -1.92 18.08 1.50
C ASN A 27 -1.68 17.72 2.98
N VAL A 28 -0.49 17.19 3.29
CA VAL A 28 -0.13 16.70 4.62
C VAL A 28 1.22 17.31 4.99
N PHE A 29 1.32 17.89 6.19
CA PHE A 29 2.59 18.37 6.71
C PHE A 29 3.51 17.18 7.05
N VAL A 30 4.76 17.24 6.60
CA VAL A 30 5.76 16.16 6.78
C VAL A 30 6.86 16.63 7.73
N ASP A 31 7.38 15.73 8.56
CA ASP A 31 8.46 16.06 9.51
C ASP A 31 9.82 16.13 8.82
N VAL A 32 10.06 15.28 7.81
CA VAL A 32 11.31 15.22 7.04
C VAL A 32 11.00 15.16 5.55
N PRO A 33 11.09 16.27 4.81
CA PRO A 33 10.98 16.27 3.35
C PRO A 33 12.32 15.94 2.69
N LEU A 34 12.32 15.01 1.74
CA LEU A 34 13.48 14.61 0.94
C LEU A 34 13.15 14.78 -0.53
N VAL A 35 13.77 15.75 -1.19
CA VAL A 35 13.54 16.01 -2.62
C VAL A 35 14.53 15.22 -3.46
N GLY A 36 14.04 14.29 -4.28
CA GLY A 36 14.88 13.49 -5.17
C GLY A 36 14.21 12.24 -5.73
N ASP A 37 14.93 11.54 -6.60
CA ASP A 37 14.51 10.23 -7.09
C ASP A 37 14.46 9.21 -5.94
N VAL A 38 13.30 8.55 -5.77
CA VAL A 38 13.06 7.64 -4.64
C VAL A 38 14.03 6.47 -4.61
N LYS A 39 14.41 5.92 -5.78
CA LYS A 39 15.35 4.81 -5.85
C LYS A 39 16.72 5.21 -5.33
N THR A 40 17.18 6.40 -5.70
CA THR A 40 18.45 6.97 -5.26
C THR A 40 18.42 7.24 -3.75
N VAL A 41 17.42 8.00 -3.27
CA VAL A 41 17.31 8.36 -1.84
C VAL A 41 17.22 7.12 -0.94
N VAL A 42 16.40 6.14 -1.30
CA VAL A 42 16.28 4.90 -0.50
C VAL A 42 17.59 4.11 -0.51
N SER A 43 18.28 4.04 -1.64
CA SER A 43 19.59 3.35 -1.73
C SER A 43 20.64 3.99 -0.81
N ASP A 44 20.63 5.31 -0.68
CA ASP A 44 21.54 6.05 0.21
C ASP A 44 21.16 5.90 1.69
N LEU A 45 19.86 5.71 1.99
CA LEU A 45 19.37 5.52 3.37
C LEU A 45 19.57 4.11 3.90
N ILE A 46 19.42 3.07 3.07
CA ILE A 46 19.57 1.65 3.47
C ILE A 46 20.82 1.39 4.33
N PRO A 47 22.05 1.81 3.94
CA PRO A 47 23.24 1.54 4.74
C PRO A 47 23.31 2.31 6.07
N LEU A 48 22.43 3.28 6.29
CA LEU A 48 22.36 4.10 7.50
C LEU A 48 21.31 3.60 8.50
N VAL A 49 20.48 2.63 8.10
CA VAL A 49 19.41 2.08 8.93
C VAL A 49 19.90 0.81 9.61
N ASP A 50 19.84 0.80 10.94
CA ASP A 50 20.08 -0.40 11.74
C ASP A 50 18.91 -1.38 11.58
N GLU A 51 19.21 -2.68 11.63
CA GLU A 51 18.18 -3.70 11.71
C GLU A 51 17.56 -3.72 13.11
N TYR A 52 16.22 -3.72 13.17
CA TYR A 52 15.47 -3.77 14.41
C TYR A 52 14.45 -4.91 14.35
N ASP A 53 14.23 -5.52 15.52
CA ASP A 53 13.11 -6.43 15.71
C ASP A 53 11.79 -5.65 15.75
N HIS A 54 10.82 -6.11 14.97
CA HIS A 54 9.50 -5.54 14.82
C HIS A 54 8.42 -6.63 14.88
N ASP A 55 8.71 -7.77 15.50
CA ASP A 55 7.84 -8.95 15.46
C ASP A 55 6.45 -8.68 16.08
N ASP A 56 6.36 -7.98 17.21
CA ASP A 56 5.07 -7.55 17.78
C ASP A 56 4.23 -6.75 16.77
N TRP A 57 4.88 -5.83 16.05
CA TRP A 57 4.20 -4.99 15.06
C TRP A 57 3.82 -5.78 13.80
N LYS A 58 4.68 -6.73 13.36
CA LYS A 58 4.36 -7.64 12.26
C LYS A 58 3.19 -8.56 12.63
N GLU A 59 3.13 -9.04 13.87
CA GLU A 59 2.01 -9.83 14.39
C GLU A 59 0.71 -9.03 14.36
N GLU A 60 0.73 -7.78 14.81
CA GLU A 60 -0.42 -6.88 14.75
C GLU A 60 -0.91 -6.70 13.30
N ILE A 61 0.00 -6.41 12.37
CA ILE A 61 -0.31 -6.32 10.93
C ILE A 61 -0.91 -7.63 10.39
N ASN A 62 -0.34 -8.77 10.79
CA ASN A 62 -0.83 -10.08 10.35
C ASN A 62 -2.23 -10.37 10.89
N SER A 63 -2.54 -9.94 12.12
CA SER A 63 -3.89 -10.05 12.68
C SER A 63 -4.92 -9.27 11.85
N TRP A 64 -4.59 -8.05 11.41
CA TRP A 64 -5.46 -7.24 10.55
C TRP A 64 -5.63 -7.84 9.17
N LYS A 65 -4.57 -8.43 8.60
CA LYS A 65 -4.66 -9.16 7.32
C LYS A 65 -5.58 -10.37 7.43
N ALA A 66 -5.46 -11.16 8.50
CA ALA A 66 -6.31 -12.33 8.72
C ALA A 66 -7.78 -11.93 8.89
N ASP A 67 -8.05 -10.89 9.68
CA ASP A 67 -9.39 -10.36 9.88
C ASP A 67 -10.01 -9.82 8.58
N ALA A 68 -9.22 -9.14 7.74
CA ALA A 68 -9.66 -8.70 6.42
C ALA A 68 -9.93 -9.88 5.47
N ASP A 69 -9.08 -10.91 5.50
CA ASP A 69 -9.22 -12.09 4.65
C ASP A 69 -10.50 -12.88 4.96
N ILE A 70 -10.85 -13.05 6.24
CA ILE A 70 -12.10 -13.70 6.65
C ILE A 70 -13.33 -13.08 5.98
N ARG A 71 -13.33 -11.75 5.77
CA ARG A 71 -14.43 -11.02 5.14
C ARG A 71 -14.31 -10.87 3.63
N SER A 72 -13.23 -11.40 3.04
CA SER A 72 -12.94 -11.25 1.62
C SER A 72 -14.01 -11.92 0.77
N ILE A 73 -14.48 -11.21 -0.25
CA ILE A 73 -15.34 -11.77 -1.31
C ILE A 73 -14.69 -12.98 -2.00
N MET A 74 -13.37 -13.09 -1.95
CA MET A 74 -12.62 -14.24 -2.46
C MET A 74 -12.98 -15.56 -1.77
N ASN A 75 -13.50 -15.50 -0.54
CA ASN A 75 -13.87 -16.67 0.25
C ASN A 75 -15.36 -17.06 0.11
N TRP A 76 -16.12 -16.36 -0.74
CA TRP A 76 -17.53 -16.69 -0.97
C TRP A 76 -17.65 -17.95 -1.83
N GLU A 77 -18.60 -18.82 -1.49
CA GLU A 77 -18.87 -20.04 -2.26
C GLU A 77 -19.38 -19.71 -3.67
N GLU A 78 -19.09 -20.59 -4.62
CA GLU A 78 -19.62 -20.52 -5.96
C GLU A 78 -21.13 -20.83 -5.94
N ASP A 79 -21.96 -19.80 -6.03
CA ASP A 79 -23.43 -19.90 -6.06
C ASP A 79 -23.99 -19.83 -7.50
N GLY A 80 -23.11 -19.97 -8.50
CA GLY A 80 -23.45 -19.85 -9.92
C GLY A 80 -23.51 -18.41 -10.44
N LYS A 81 -23.24 -17.39 -9.61
CA LYS A 81 -23.09 -16.00 -10.06
C LYS A 81 -21.65 -15.68 -10.45
N LEU A 82 -21.51 -14.69 -11.32
CA LEU A 82 -20.22 -14.13 -11.68
C LEU A 82 -19.88 -12.97 -10.73
N TYR A 83 -18.89 -13.16 -9.88
CA TYR A 83 -18.31 -12.10 -9.06
C TYR A 83 -17.10 -11.49 -9.76
N VAL A 84 -17.10 -10.16 -9.92
CA VAL A 84 -16.00 -9.45 -10.60
C VAL A 84 -14.66 -9.70 -9.91
N ALA A 85 -14.62 -9.78 -8.59
CA ALA A 85 -13.40 -10.08 -7.84
C ALA A 85 -12.82 -11.47 -8.20
N HIS A 86 -13.68 -12.49 -8.31
CA HIS A 86 -13.26 -13.82 -8.76
C HIS A 86 -12.78 -13.80 -10.20
N LEU A 87 -13.50 -13.10 -11.10
CA LEU A 87 -13.08 -12.93 -12.49
C LEU A 87 -11.69 -12.30 -12.63
N ILE A 88 -11.41 -11.22 -11.90
CA ILE A 88 -10.09 -10.57 -11.92
C ILE A 88 -9.01 -11.51 -11.37
N ALA A 89 -9.32 -12.28 -10.31
CA ALA A 89 -8.40 -13.27 -9.78
C ALA A 89 -8.11 -14.40 -10.79
N ASP A 90 -9.11 -14.84 -11.57
CA ASP A 90 -8.92 -15.86 -12.58
C ASP A 90 -8.12 -15.35 -13.79
N ILE A 91 -8.30 -14.09 -14.18
CA ILE A 91 -7.43 -13.44 -15.18
C ILE A 91 -5.98 -13.40 -14.66
N TRP A 92 -5.78 -13.05 -13.38
CA TRP A 92 -4.45 -13.06 -12.77
C TRP A 92 -3.82 -14.46 -12.80
N LYS A 93 -4.56 -15.51 -12.39
CA LYS A 93 -4.09 -16.91 -12.43
C LYS A 93 -3.76 -17.36 -13.85
N ALA A 94 -4.62 -17.06 -14.82
CA ALA A 94 -4.44 -17.46 -16.21
C ALA A 94 -3.24 -16.79 -16.89
N THR A 95 -2.81 -15.64 -16.36
CA THR A 95 -1.67 -14.87 -16.87
C THR A 95 -0.41 -15.02 -16.01
N ASP A 96 -0.50 -15.79 -14.93
CA ASP A 96 0.55 -15.92 -13.90
C ASP A 96 1.01 -14.55 -13.38
N GLY A 97 0.08 -13.58 -13.34
CA GLY A 97 0.36 -12.19 -12.95
C GLY A 97 1.22 -11.38 -13.94
N ASN A 98 1.52 -11.89 -15.13
CA ASN A 98 2.43 -11.26 -16.09
C ASN A 98 1.73 -10.40 -17.16
N ALA A 99 0.41 -10.24 -17.09
CA ALA A 99 -0.31 -9.40 -18.04
C ALA A 99 -0.14 -7.90 -17.74
N ILE A 100 -0.03 -7.10 -18.80
CA ILE A 100 -0.21 -5.65 -18.71
C ILE A 100 -1.70 -5.37 -18.60
N VAL A 101 -2.12 -4.70 -17.52
CA VAL A 101 -3.53 -4.38 -17.24
C VAL A 101 -3.79 -2.89 -17.48
N THR A 102 -4.86 -2.59 -18.21
CA THR A 102 -5.39 -1.22 -18.38
C THR A 102 -6.86 -1.21 -17.99
N THR A 103 -7.33 -0.15 -17.33
CA THR A 103 -8.72 -0.01 -16.90
C THR A 103 -9.31 1.32 -17.38
N ASP A 104 -10.62 1.37 -17.57
CA ASP A 104 -11.37 2.63 -17.58
C ASP A 104 -11.66 3.07 -16.12
N VAL A 105 -12.50 4.09 -15.92
CA VAL A 105 -12.90 4.61 -14.60
C VAL A 105 -14.22 3.97 -14.15
N GLY A 106 -14.27 3.48 -12.92
CA GLY A 106 -15.46 2.88 -12.29
C GLY A 106 -15.43 2.93 -10.77
#